data_AF-A0A2T4WDG7-F1
#
_entry.id   AF-A0A2T4WDG7-F1
#
_cell.length_a   1.000
_cell.length_b   1.000
_cell.length_c   1.000
_cell.angle_alpha   90.00
_cell.angle_beta   90.00
_cell.angle_gamma   90.00
#
_symmetry.space_group_name_H-M   'P 1'
#
loop_
_entity.id
_entity.type
_entity.pdbx_description
1 polymer ?
#
loop_
_entity_poly.entity_id
_entity_poly.type
_entity_poly.pdbx_seq_one_letter_code
_entity_poly.pdbx_strand_id
1 'polypeptide(L)'
;RWLECFPLDQLHIIWYDDFTANPQKAMDGLMKYLDLPTFVLQQTDQLNVGAVPKYATLNKWAMRTLSPLREKLPKSLVHWLKKKTQVAAPELDPETRSFLAEAFTEQIEQLAALTGKDLNHWK
;
A
#
# COMPACT_ATOMS: atom_id res chain seq x y z
N ARG A 1 -22.83 9.96 0.09
CA ARG A 1 -22.17 11.16 0.68
C ARG A 1 -21.54 12.04 -0.39
N TRP A 2 -20.38 11.73 -0.97
CA TRP A 2 -19.77 12.60 -2.00
C TRP A 2 -20.68 12.80 -3.22
N LEU A 3 -21.32 11.72 -3.68
CA LEU A 3 -22.25 11.75 -4.82
C LEU A 3 -23.55 12.52 -4.57
N GLU A 4 -23.86 12.87 -3.32
CA GLU A 4 -24.99 13.77 -3.00
C GLU A 4 -24.65 15.23 -3.33
N CYS A 5 -23.35 15.56 -3.45
CA CYS A 5 -22.86 16.91 -3.68
C CYS A 5 -22.14 17.06 -5.02
N PHE A 6 -21.47 16.01 -5.50
CA PHE A 6 -20.66 16.02 -6.72
C PHE A 6 -21.04 14.83 -7.60
N PRO A 7 -21.44 15.04 -8.86
CA PRO A 7 -21.65 13.93 -9.79
C PRO A 7 -20.36 13.14 -10.02
N LEU A 8 -20.50 11.89 -10.45
CA LEU A 8 -19.37 10.95 -10.55
C LEU A 8 -18.29 11.41 -11.54
N ASP A 9 -18.67 12.11 -12.61
CA ASP A 9 -17.75 12.69 -13.59
C ASP A 9 -16.84 13.78 -13.02
N GLN A 10 -17.25 14.40 -11.91
CA GLN A 10 -16.44 15.32 -11.12
C GLN A 10 -15.57 14.61 -10.08
N LEU A 11 -15.52 13.28 -10.06
CA LEU A 11 -14.67 12.51 -9.15
C LEU A 11 -13.69 11.65 -9.94
N HIS A 12 -12.39 11.84 -9.70
CA HIS A 12 -11.36 10.95 -10.23
C HIS A 12 -10.93 9.93 -9.17
N ILE A 13 -11.13 8.65 -9.45
CA ILE A 13 -10.77 7.55 -8.55
C ILE A 13 -9.48 6.91 -9.05
N ILE A 14 -8.42 7.00 -8.25
CA ILE A 14 -7.15 6.32 -8.50
C ILE A 14 -7.19 4.96 -7.81
N TRP A 15 -7.17 3.89 -8.59
CA TRP A 15 -7.11 2.52 -8.07
C TRP A 15 -5.68 2.17 -7.66
N TYR A 16 -5.50 1.70 -6.43
CA TYR A 16 -4.19 1.34 -5.91
C TYR A 16 -3.50 0.26 -6.77
N ASP A 17 -4.24 -0.77 -7.17
CA ASP A 17 -3.70 -1.86 -7.99
C ASP A 17 -3.22 -1.37 -9.37
N ASP A 18 -4.01 -0.52 -10.02
CA ASP A 18 -3.62 0.09 -11.30
C ASP A 18 -2.42 1.04 -11.13
N PHE A 19 -2.41 1.83 -10.07
CA PHE A 19 -1.33 2.77 -9.76
C PHE A 19 -0.02 2.03 -9.47
N THR A 20 -0.06 0.93 -8.72
CA THR A 20 1.14 0.15 -8.41
C THR A 20 1.64 -0.64 -9.62
N ALA A 21 0.74 -1.14 -10.48
CA ALA A 21 1.11 -1.85 -11.70
C ALA A 21 1.66 -0.91 -12.78
N ASN A 22 1.10 0.30 -12.91
CA ASN A 22 1.54 1.30 -13.87
C ASN A 22 1.31 2.74 -13.34
N PRO A 23 2.25 3.26 -12.52
CA PRO A 23 2.12 4.59 -11.92
C PRO A 23 1.99 5.70 -12.97
N GLN A 24 2.72 5.57 -14.09
CA GLN A 24 2.69 6.57 -15.16
C GLN A 24 1.30 6.68 -15.78
N LYS A 25 0.64 5.55 -16.07
CA LYS A 25 -0.72 5.55 -16.63
C LYS A 25 -1.73 6.21 -15.68
N ALA A 26 -1.62 5.95 -14.38
CA ALA A 26 -2.47 6.60 -13.38
C ALA A 26 -2.21 8.11 -13.29
N MET A 27 -0.94 8.53 -13.37
CA MET A 27 -0.57 9.95 -13.43
C MET A 27 -1.11 10.63 -14.69
N ASP A 28 -0.98 9.99 -15.85
CA ASP A 28 -1.52 10.50 -17.11
C ASP A 28 -3.05 10.69 -17.04
N GLY A 29 -3.74 9.72 -16.41
CA GLY A 29 -5.17 9.80 -16.14
C GLY A 29 -5.55 10.99 -15.25
N LEU A 30 -4.77 11.22 -14.18
CA LEU A 30 -4.96 12.35 -13.28
C LEU A 30 -4.70 13.69 -13.99
N MET A 31 -3.59 13.83 -14.73
CA MET A 31 -3.26 15.05 -15.45
C MET A 31 -4.35 15.38 -16.49
N LYS A 32 -4.82 14.37 -17.23
CA LYS A 32 -5.94 14.53 -18.16
C LYS A 32 -7.22 14.99 -17.45
N TYR A 33 -7.55 14.40 -16.31
CA TYR A 33 -8.74 14.78 -15.54
C TYR A 33 -8.66 16.22 -15.01
N LEU A 34 -7.46 16.67 -14.60
CA LEU A 34 -7.21 18.03 -14.13
C LEU A 34 -7.00 19.07 -15.25
N ASP A 35 -7.06 18.64 -16.52
CA ASP A 35 -6.71 19.46 -17.70
C ASP A 35 -5.31 20.09 -17.62
N LEU A 36 -4.34 19.28 -17.19
CA LEU A 36 -2.93 19.65 -17.07
C LEU A 36 -2.05 18.93 -18.10
N PRO A 37 -0.89 19.51 -18.46
CA PRO A 37 0.11 18.83 -19.28
C PRO A 37 0.56 17.50 -18.65
N THR A 38 1.01 16.57 -19.49
CA THR A 38 1.53 15.29 -19.02
C THR A 38 2.76 15.48 -18.13
N PHE A 39 2.83 14.67 -17.07
CA PHE A 39 3.93 14.68 -16.11
C PHE A 39 4.60 13.32 -16.08
N VAL A 40 5.88 13.28 -16.44
CA VAL A 40 6.67 12.03 -16.42
C VAL A 40 7.16 11.78 -15.00
N LEU A 41 6.69 10.69 -14.40
CA LEU A 41 7.15 10.25 -13.09
C LEU A 41 8.61 9.81 -13.16
N GLN A 42 9.42 10.29 -12.23
CA GLN A 42 10.73 9.70 -11.98
C GLN A 42 10.54 8.42 -11.18
N GLN A 43 11.23 7.34 -11.56
CA GLN A 43 11.24 6.13 -10.75
C GLN A 43 11.91 6.44 -9.42
N THR A 44 11.18 6.21 -8.34
CA THR A 44 11.70 6.32 -6.98
C THR A 44 11.60 4.98 -6.29
N ASP A 45 12.56 4.68 -5.43
CA ASP A 45 12.48 3.52 -4.55
C ASP A 45 11.20 3.58 -3.70
N GLN A 46 10.54 2.44 -3.50
CA GLN A 46 9.45 2.36 -2.54
C GLN A 46 10.00 2.54 -1.13
N LEU A 47 9.67 3.67 -0.51
CA LEU A 47 10.03 3.97 0.86
C LEU A 47 8.94 3.47 1.81
N ASN A 48 9.33 3.09 3.03
CA ASN A 48 8.42 2.66 4.10
C ASN A 48 7.57 1.41 3.79
N VAL A 49 8.07 0.50 2.94
CA VAL A 49 7.44 -0.82 2.75
C VAL A 49 7.41 -1.56 4.09
N GLY A 50 6.23 -2.09 4.43
CA GLY A 50 6.01 -2.85 5.66
C GLY A 50 6.95 -4.05 5.75
N ALA A 51 7.74 -4.12 6.82
CA ALA A 51 8.68 -5.20 7.05
C ALA A 51 8.60 -5.67 8.50
N VAL A 52 8.60 -6.99 8.70
CA VAL A 52 8.56 -7.60 10.03
C VAL A 52 9.91 -8.23 10.38
N PRO A 53 10.27 -8.34 11.66
CA PRO A 53 11.48 -9.04 12.05
C PRO A 53 11.39 -10.53 11.70
N LYS A 54 12.41 -11.05 11.01
CA LYS A 54 12.56 -12.48 10.67
C LYS A 54 12.55 -13.37 11.91
N TYR A 55 13.09 -12.87 13.02
CA TYR A 55 13.19 -13.56 14.30
C TYR A 55 12.52 -12.74 15.40
N ALA A 56 11.21 -12.91 15.58
CA ALA A 56 10.41 -12.07 16.48
C ALA A 56 10.93 -12.06 17.94
N THR A 57 11.34 -13.22 18.46
CA THR A 57 11.87 -13.37 19.83
C THR A 57 13.22 -12.67 20.00
N LEU A 58 14.15 -12.87 19.07
CA LEU A 58 15.45 -12.20 19.05
C LEU A 58 15.28 -10.68 18.93
N ASN A 59 14.36 -10.23 18.08
CA ASN A 59 14.07 -8.81 17.92
C ASN A 59 13.49 -8.20 19.21
N LYS A 60 12.56 -8.90 19.89
CA LYS A 60 12.03 -8.47 21.19
C LYS A 60 13.14 -8.34 22.24
N TRP A 61 14.05 -9.32 22.30
CA TRP A 61 15.20 -9.26 23.20
C TRP A 61 16.12 -8.08 22.87
N ALA A 62 16.51 -7.94 21.60
CA ALA A 62 17.40 -6.87 21.14
C ALA A 62 16.82 -5.48 21.35
N MET A 63 15.51 -5.29 21.12
CA MET A 63 14.83 -4.02 21.41
C MET A 63 14.84 -3.70 22.91
N ARG A 64 14.84 -4.70 23.79
CA ARG A 64 14.92 -4.49 25.24
C ARG A 64 16.34 -4.20 25.72
N THR A 65 17.34 -4.86 25.16
CA THR A 65 18.73 -4.82 25.66
C THR A 65 19.62 -3.82 24.92
N LEU A 66 19.41 -3.66 23.61
CA LEU A 66 20.26 -2.86 22.73
C LEU A 66 19.65 -1.51 22.34
N SER A 67 18.40 -1.23 22.72
CA SER A 67 17.75 0.06 22.43
C SER A 67 18.60 1.28 22.89
N PRO A 68 19.19 1.29 24.10
CA PRO A 68 20.02 2.42 24.55
C PRO A 68 21.33 2.60 23.76
N LEU A 69 21.83 1.53 23.13
CA LEU A 69 23.04 1.55 22.31
C LEU A 69 22.75 1.84 20.84
N ARG A 70 21.51 1.64 20.39
CA ARG A 70 21.11 1.76 18.99
C ARG A 70 21.35 3.17 18.44
N GLU A 71 21.15 4.20 19.25
CA GLU A 71 21.41 5.59 18.87
C GLU A 71 22.89 5.92 18.69
N LYS A 72 23.77 5.13 19.31
CA LYS A 72 25.24 5.27 19.20
C LYS A 72 25.83 4.47 18.04
N LEU A 73 25.03 3.62 17.38
CA LEU A 73 25.50 2.82 16.25
C LEU A 73 25.49 3.65 14.95
N PRO A 74 26.47 3.47 14.06
CA PRO A 74 26.45 4.09 12.74
C PRO A 74 25.17 3.73 11.96
N LYS A 75 24.56 4.73 11.29
CA LYS A 75 23.33 4.54 10.50
C LYS A 75 23.48 3.44 9.43
N SER A 76 24.67 3.33 8.83
CA SER A 76 25.00 2.30 7.84
C SER A 76 24.90 0.89 8.42
N LEU A 77 25.40 0.68 9.64
CA LEU A 77 25.31 -0.61 10.34
C LEU A 77 23.87 -0.94 10.72
N VAL A 78 23.12 0.05 11.22
CA VAL A 78 21.69 -0.12 11.55
C VAL A 78 20.89 -0.48 10.30
N HIS A 79 21.16 0.17 9.17
CA HIS A 79 20.50 -0.13 7.90
C HIS A 79 20.86 -1.52 7.38
N TRP A 80 22.15 -1.90 7.43
CA TRP A 80 22.61 -3.24 7.06
C TRP A 80 21.96 -4.33 7.92
N LEU A 81 21.89 -4.13 9.25
CA LEU A 81 21.23 -5.04 10.17
C LEU A 81 19.75 -5.18 9.83
N LYS A 82 19.01 -4.08 9.64
CA LYS A 82 17.60 -4.11 9.22
C LYS A 82 17.41 -4.92 7.93
N LYS A 83 18.24 -4.69 6.92
CA LYS A 83 18.17 -5.43 5.64
C LYS A 83 18.39 -6.94 5.81
N LYS A 84 19.17 -7.37 6.81
CA LYS A 84 19.44 -8.80 7.08
C LYS A 84 18.44 -9.44 8.03
N THR A 85 17.80 -8.68 8.90
CA THR A 85 16.94 -9.20 9.97
C THR A 85 15.46 -8.95 9.74
N GLN A 86 15.09 -8.13 8.77
CA GLN A 86 13.70 -7.91 8.38
C GLN A 86 13.35 -8.69 7.11
N VAL A 87 12.10 -9.15 7.04
CA VAL A 87 11.48 -9.76 5.87
C VAL A 87 10.22 -8.95 5.52
N ALA A 88 9.69 -9.14 4.32
CA ALA A 88 8.40 -8.59 3.96
C ALA A 88 7.35 -9.00 5.00
N ALA A 89 6.40 -8.10 5.28
CA ALA A 89 5.26 -8.48 6.10
C ALA A 89 4.58 -9.71 5.48
N PRO A 90 4.21 -10.72 6.29
CA PRO A 90 3.50 -11.89 5.78
C PRO A 90 2.17 -11.43 5.17
N GLU A 91 1.69 -12.18 4.19
CA GLU A 91 0.33 -12.01 3.71
C GLU A 91 -0.66 -12.29 4.85
N LEU A 92 -1.87 -11.76 4.69
CA LEU A 92 -2.99 -12.07 5.59
C LEU A 92 -3.20 -13.59 5.63
N ASP A 93 -3.53 -14.11 6.81
CA ASP A 93 -3.87 -15.53 6.92
C ASP A 93 -5.09 -15.83 6.03
N PRO A 94 -5.14 -17.01 5.38
CA PRO A 94 -6.17 -17.31 4.39
C PRO A 94 -7.60 -17.26 4.96
N GLU A 95 -7.78 -17.63 6.23
CA GLU A 95 -9.07 -17.62 6.91
C GLU A 95 -9.56 -16.19 7.11
N THR A 96 -8.73 -15.29 7.63
CA THR A 96 -9.04 -13.87 7.77
C THR A 96 -9.25 -13.23 6.41
N ARG A 97 -8.44 -13.58 5.40
CA ARG A 97 -8.63 -13.08 4.02
C ARG A 97 -10.00 -13.46 3.49
N SER A 98 -10.40 -14.74 3.62
CA SER A 98 -11.71 -15.22 3.19
C SER A 98 -12.85 -14.56 3.96
N PHE A 99 -12.72 -14.43 5.27
CA PHE A 99 -13.71 -13.77 6.12
C PHE A 99 -13.92 -12.31 5.71
N LEU A 100 -12.84 -11.56 5.45
CA LEU A 100 -12.93 -10.17 5.02
C LEU A 100 -13.50 -10.05 3.60
N ALA A 101 -13.10 -10.95 2.68
CA ALA A 101 -13.65 -10.97 1.33
C ALA A 101 -15.17 -11.19 1.34
N GLU A 102 -15.66 -12.14 2.13
CA GLU A 102 -17.09 -12.37 2.32
C GLU A 102 -17.78 -11.17 2.96
N ALA A 103 -17.22 -10.64 4.05
CA ALA A 103 -17.79 -9.50 4.78
C ALA A 103 -17.89 -8.22 3.94
N PHE A 104 -17.03 -8.05 2.93
CA PHE A 104 -17.02 -6.89 2.03
C PHE A 104 -17.61 -7.16 0.65
N THR A 105 -18.12 -8.37 0.37
CA THR A 105 -18.57 -8.76 -0.97
C THR A 105 -19.67 -7.83 -1.49
N GLU A 106 -20.67 -7.51 -0.66
CA GLU A 106 -21.78 -6.63 -1.03
C GLU A 106 -21.28 -5.20 -1.37
N GLN A 107 -20.36 -4.66 -0.56
CA GLN A 107 -19.81 -3.33 -0.75
C GLN A 107 -18.92 -3.26 -1.99
N ILE A 108 -18.17 -4.33 -2.28
CA ILE A 108 -17.36 -4.44 -3.51
C ILE A 108 -18.28 -4.46 -4.73
N GLU A 109 -19.40 -5.17 -4.69
CA GLU A 109 -20.39 -5.19 -5.78
C GLU A 109 -21.04 -3.83 -6.00
N GLN A 110 -21.44 -3.15 -4.93
CA GLN A 110 -21.96 -1.80 -5.00
C GLN A 110 -20.93 -0.84 -5.60
N LEU A 111 -19.65 -0.94 -5.20
CA LEU A 111 -18.58 -0.12 -5.74
C LEU A 111 -18.30 -0.42 -7.21
N ALA A 112 -18.31 -1.69 -7.62
CA ALA A 112 -18.13 -2.10 -9.00
C ALA A 112 -19.27 -1.57 -9.89
N ALA A 113 -20.52 -1.71 -9.45
CA ALA A 113 -21.69 -1.17 -10.14
C ALA A 113 -21.64 0.36 -10.25
N LEU A 114 -21.20 1.04 -9.18
CA LEU A 114 -21.12 2.49 -9.12
C LEU A 114 -20.05 3.06 -10.05
N THR A 115 -18.90 2.39 -10.14
CA THR A 115 -17.72 2.89 -10.86
C THR A 115 -17.54 2.28 -12.24
N GLY A 116 -18.25 1.20 -12.55
CA GLY A 116 -18.06 0.39 -13.76
C GLY A 116 -16.72 -0.36 -13.81
N LYS A 117 -15.95 -0.38 -12.71
CA LYS A 117 -14.66 -1.06 -12.61
C LYS A 117 -14.89 -2.54 -12.26
N ASP A 118 -14.16 -3.42 -12.92
CA ASP A 118 -14.06 -4.82 -12.49
C ASP A 118 -13.20 -4.91 -11.22
N LEU A 119 -13.82 -5.41 -10.15
CA LEU A 119 -13.22 -5.57 -8.81
C LEU A 119 -13.28 -7.02 -8.33
N ASN A 120 -13.52 -7.99 -9.23
CA ASN A 120 -13.65 -9.39 -8.83
C ASN A 120 -12.39 -9.97 -8.18
N HIS A 121 -11.21 -9.42 -8.48
CA HIS A 121 -9.95 -9.84 -7.86
C HIS A 121 -9.81 -9.44 -6.38
N TRP A 122 -10.72 -8.62 -5.85
CA TRP A 122 -10.78 -8.26 -4.42
C TRP A 122 -11.55 -9.28 -3.56
N LYS A 123 -12.30 -10.18 -4.20
CA LYS A 123 -12.99 -11.29 -3.56
C LYS A 123 -12.08 -12.52 -3.54
#